data_AF-A0A9E6AQ25-F1
#
_entry.id   AF-A0A9E6AQ25-F1
#
_cell.length_a   1.000
_cell.length_b   1.000
_cell.length_c   1.000
_cell.angle_alpha   90.00
_cell.angle_beta   90.00
_cell.angle_gamma   90.00
#
_symmetry.space_group_name_H-M   'P 1'
#
loop_
_entity.id
_entity.type
_entity.pdbx_description
1 polymer ?
#
loop_
_entity_poly.entity_id
_entity_poly.type
_entity_poly.pdbx_seq_one_letter_code
_entity_poly.pdbx_strand_id
1 'polypeptide(L)'
;MAISLLPQDFMTMLHLRTLRITFVSLASLLMLSCASPEQSAPGAGAAGSGEPEGDAASPFESGVVATDPTTQVDAGAELSLEERADVFCAQRLGAADTCATDTCVDPDDAADAERKACAAALAEDCDDIVHLLNVEFLDAQSRCVDRETRGGRGCFSEALQDVTVTDSHRGLAEAYCGNCLSRIEDRCVTTFFDPESEDTSIIAALILPFGDAMADRIADECTDGRFCAVQMKDCVKQALINVSLPDDTAACLVNQLVDSLRRQPASSADDGSCEGEVF
;
A
#
# COMPACT_ATOMS: atom_id res chain seq x y z
N MET A 1 -42.68 -34.93 -14.19
CA MET A 1 -41.22 -35.04 -13.99
C MET A 1 -40.63 -33.66 -14.15
N ALA A 2 -40.28 -33.01 -13.05
CA ALA A 2 -39.57 -31.73 -13.04
C ALA A 2 -38.16 -32.02 -12.55
N ILE A 3 -37.16 -31.82 -13.40
CA ILE A 3 -35.74 -31.97 -13.06
C ILE A 3 -35.24 -30.56 -12.73
N SER A 4 -35.04 -30.31 -11.44
CA SER A 4 -34.44 -29.09 -10.93
C SER A 4 -32.97 -29.03 -11.34
N LEU A 5 -32.64 -28.10 -12.24
CA LEU A 5 -31.26 -27.71 -12.53
C LEU A 5 -30.81 -26.72 -11.46
N LEU A 6 -30.06 -27.20 -10.48
CA LEU A 6 -29.28 -26.35 -9.59
C LEU A 6 -28.03 -25.87 -10.34
N PRO A 7 -27.69 -24.57 -10.29
CA PRO A 7 -26.49 -24.05 -10.94
C PRO A 7 -25.23 -24.59 -10.24
N GLN A 8 -24.25 -25.02 -11.03
CA GLN A 8 -22.97 -25.57 -10.57
C GLN A 8 -22.11 -24.58 -9.77
N ASP A 9 -22.48 -23.29 -9.74
CA ASP A 9 -21.70 -22.23 -9.09
C ASP A 9 -21.78 -22.22 -7.55
N PHE A 10 -22.67 -23.02 -6.93
CA PHE A 10 -22.79 -23.03 -5.48
C PHE A 10 -21.71 -23.87 -4.77
N MET A 11 -21.05 -24.82 -5.46
CA MET A 11 -20.01 -25.66 -4.84
C MET A 11 -18.63 -24.99 -4.77
N THR A 12 -18.32 -24.05 -5.65
CA THR A 12 -17.02 -23.34 -5.64
C THR A 12 -16.92 -22.33 -4.51
N MET A 13 -18.02 -21.66 -4.12
CA MET A 13 -18.01 -20.77 -2.95
C MET A 13 -17.84 -21.51 -1.62
N LEU A 14 -18.33 -22.74 -1.50
CA LEU A 14 -18.24 -23.50 -0.25
C LEU A 14 -16.82 -24.02 0.02
N HIS A 15 -16.04 -24.32 -1.02
CA HIS A 15 -14.65 -24.75 -0.87
C HIS A 15 -13.70 -23.62 -0.45
N LEU A 16 -13.96 -22.38 -0.87
CA LEU A 16 -13.18 -21.19 -0.48
C LEU A 16 -13.34 -20.82 0.99
N ARG A 17 -14.51 -21.06 1.59
CA ARG A 17 -14.75 -20.79 3.03
C ARG A 17 -14.08 -21.80 3.95
N THR A 18 -14.01 -23.07 3.57
CA THR A 18 -13.38 -24.12 4.39
C THR A 18 -11.84 -24.04 4.37
N LEU A 19 -11.25 -23.55 3.27
CA LEU A 19 -9.80 -23.33 3.15
C LEU A 19 -9.28 -22.14 3.97
N ARG A 20 -10.11 -21.12 4.24
CA ARG A 20 -9.72 -19.99 5.09
C ARG A 20 -9.56 -20.39 6.57
N ILE A 21 -10.32 -21.37 7.05
CA ILE A 21 -10.30 -21.77 8.47
C ILE A 21 -9.05 -22.59 8.80
N THR A 22 -8.50 -23.37 7.86
CA THR A 22 -7.27 -24.13 8.09
C THR A 22 -5.99 -23.30 7.92
N PHE A 23 -6.02 -22.20 7.17
CA PHE A 23 -4.84 -21.36 6.95
C PHE A 23 -4.50 -20.45 8.15
N VAL A 24 -5.50 -20.00 8.91
CA VAL A 24 -5.29 -19.15 10.10
C VAL A 24 -4.59 -19.93 11.24
N SER A 25 -4.82 -21.24 11.35
CA SER A 25 -4.15 -22.08 12.35
C SER A 25 -2.69 -22.41 12.04
N LEU A 26 -2.26 -22.36 10.77
CA LEU A 26 -0.85 -22.59 10.41
C LEU A 26 0.01 -21.33 10.55
N ALA A 27 -0.56 -20.14 10.34
CA ALA A 27 0.14 -18.87 10.52
C ALA A 27 0.50 -18.60 11.99
N SER A 28 -0.30 -19.10 12.94
CA SER A 28 -0.02 -18.97 14.38
C SER A 28 1.16 -19.82 14.86
N LEU A 29 1.57 -20.84 14.11
CA LEU A 29 2.71 -21.70 14.45
C LEU A 29 4.05 -21.21 13.89
N LEU A 30 4.04 -20.27 12.94
CA LEU A 30 5.25 -19.72 12.31
C LEU A 30 5.76 -18.41 12.96
N MET A 31 4.93 -17.74 13.78
CA MET A 31 5.31 -16.49 14.44
C MET A 31 6.15 -16.66 15.73
N LEU A 32 6.50 -17.88 16.13
CA LEU A 32 7.31 -18.15 17.33
C LEU A 32 8.84 -18.21 17.09
N SER A 33 9.32 -18.00 15.87
CA SER A 33 10.74 -18.28 15.53
C SER A 33 11.65 -17.05 15.36
N CYS A 34 11.15 -15.83 15.53
CA CYS A 34 11.96 -14.60 15.39
C CYS A 34 12.16 -13.90 16.75
N ALA A 35 12.71 -14.61 17.73
CA ALA A 35 13.26 -14.00 18.93
C ALA A 35 14.74 -13.65 18.69
N SER A 36 15.07 -12.37 18.90
CA SER A 36 16.35 -11.72 18.64
C SER A 36 17.58 -12.37 19.29
N PRO A 37 18.76 -12.35 18.64
CA PRO A 37 20.03 -12.35 19.35
C PRO A 37 20.49 -10.91 19.60
N GLU A 38 20.76 -10.65 20.88
CA GLU A 38 21.35 -9.45 21.48
C GLU A 38 22.48 -8.79 20.66
N GLN A 39 22.35 -7.50 20.36
CA GLN A 39 23.51 -6.66 20.04
C GLN A 39 24.27 -6.33 21.32
N SER A 40 25.41 -6.98 21.51
CA SER A 40 26.43 -6.59 22.48
C SER A 40 27.04 -5.24 22.10
N ALA A 41 26.84 -4.22 22.94
CA ALA A 41 27.52 -2.94 22.84
C ALA A 41 29.02 -3.06 23.23
N PRO A 42 29.94 -2.36 22.55
CA PRO A 42 31.31 -2.22 23.04
C PRO A 42 31.39 -1.15 24.14
N GLY A 43 32.06 -1.49 25.23
CA GLY A 43 32.20 -0.66 26.42
C GLY A 43 32.95 0.66 26.18
N ALA A 44 32.37 1.74 26.68
CA ALA A 44 33.02 3.05 26.80
C ALA A 44 33.84 3.12 28.11
N GLY A 45 35.15 3.37 27.98
CA GLY A 45 36.07 3.56 29.09
C GLY A 45 36.22 5.03 29.51
N ALA A 46 35.99 5.25 30.81
CA ALA A 46 36.70 6.13 31.75
C ALA A 46 37.09 7.58 31.37
N ALA A 47 36.40 8.51 32.05
CA ALA A 47 36.93 9.49 33.01
C ALA A 47 38.06 10.48 32.61
N GLY A 48 37.74 11.76 32.70
CA GLY A 48 38.69 12.88 32.79
C GLY A 48 38.01 14.13 33.36
N SER A 49 38.22 14.35 34.65
CA SER A 49 37.72 15.45 35.50
C SER A 49 38.40 16.78 35.22
N GLY A 50 37.66 17.89 35.36
CA GLY A 50 38.19 19.25 35.31
C GLY A 50 37.14 20.34 35.55
N GLU A 51 36.78 20.58 36.81
CA GLU A 51 36.35 21.89 37.35
C GLU A 51 37.63 22.69 37.73
N PRO A 52 37.64 24.04 37.94
CA PRO A 52 36.54 24.82 38.53
C PRO A 52 36.35 26.30 38.08
N GLU A 53 35.27 26.88 38.63
CA GLU A 53 35.09 28.25 39.17
C GLU A 53 35.16 29.50 38.27
N GLY A 54 34.09 30.32 38.39
CA GLY A 54 34.03 31.70 37.92
C GLY A 54 32.67 32.36 38.17
N ASP A 55 32.46 32.84 39.39
CA ASP A 55 31.35 33.71 39.82
C ASP A 55 31.12 34.95 38.92
N ALA A 56 29.85 35.33 38.72
CA ALA A 56 29.37 36.68 39.05
C ALA A 56 27.85 36.83 38.81
N ALA A 57 27.22 37.44 39.80
CA ALA A 57 25.80 37.70 39.95
C ALA A 57 25.21 38.77 39.02
N SER A 58 23.90 38.67 38.74
CA SER A 58 22.83 39.71 38.84
C SER A 58 21.70 39.43 37.81
N PRO A 59 20.56 40.15 37.84
CA PRO A 59 19.45 39.97 38.78
C PRO A 59 18.15 39.58 38.07
N PHE A 60 17.13 39.26 38.88
CA PHE A 60 15.74 39.03 38.52
C PHE A 60 15.18 39.98 37.43
N GLU A 61 14.71 39.40 36.32
CA GLU A 61 13.55 39.91 35.59
C GLU A 61 12.51 38.79 35.46
N SER A 62 11.34 39.00 36.07
CA SER A 62 10.13 38.24 35.78
C SER A 62 9.65 38.60 34.37
N GLY A 63 10.18 37.90 33.37
CA GLY A 63 9.62 37.85 32.03
C GLY A 63 8.75 36.61 31.89
N VAL A 64 7.45 36.78 31.68
CA VAL A 64 6.56 35.73 31.19
C VAL A 64 7.03 35.40 29.78
N VAL A 65 7.91 34.41 29.64
CA VAL A 65 8.26 33.86 28.34
C VAL A 65 7.11 32.98 27.91
N ALA A 66 6.28 33.51 27.01
CA ALA A 66 5.41 32.69 26.20
C ALA A 66 6.29 31.67 25.46
N THR A 67 6.23 30.42 25.87
CA THR A 67 6.63 29.30 25.02
C THR A 67 5.64 29.27 23.87
N ASP A 68 6.03 29.90 22.77
CA ASP A 68 5.34 29.84 21.49
C ASP A 68 5.51 28.42 20.92
N PRO A 69 4.48 27.56 20.89
CA PRO A 69 4.57 26.22 20.34
C PRO A 69 4.22 26.30 18.85
N THR A 70 4.99 27.07 18.10
CA THR A 70 4.88 27.10 16.65
C THR A 70 6.28 27.18 16.06
N THR A 71 7.05 26.12 16.26
CA THR A 71 8.02 25.70 15.25
C THR A 71 7.20 25.27 14.04
N GLN A 72 6.78 26.27 13.27
CA GLN A 72 6.28 26.10 11.92
C GLN A 72 7.42 25.44 11.17
N VAL A 73 7.33 24.11 11.01
CA VAL A 73 8.17 23.37 10.07
C VAL A 73 7.94 24.08 8.75
N ASP A 74 8.97 24.75 8.23
CA ASP A 74 8.91 25.46 6.96
C ASP A 74 8.20 24.57 5.95
N ALA A 75 7.07 25.07 5.42
CA ALA A 75 6.33 24.39 4.37
C ALA A 75 7.34 24.11 3.25
N GLY A 76 7.57 22.81 3.06
CA GLY A 76 8.75 22.27 2.45
C GLY A 76 8.98 22.77 1.04
N ALA A 77 10.24 22.70 0.62
CA ALA A 77 10.55 22.63 -0.79
C ALA A 77 9.66 21.53 -1.40
N GLU A 78 8.76 21.91 -2.29
CA GLU A 78 8.01 20.96 -3.11
C GLU A 78 9.07 20.17 -3.87
N LEU A 79 9.27 18.90 -3.48
CA LEU A 79 10.13 17.98 -4.22
C LEU A 79 9.62 17.94 -5.65
N SER A 80 10.53 17.99 -6.61
CA SER A 80 10.17 17.83 -8.03
C SER A 80 9.52 16.46 -8.25
N LEU A 81 8.76 16.31 -9.33
CA LEU A 81 8.19 15.00 -9.68
C LEU A 81 9.30 13.94 -9.83
N GLU A 82 10.46 14.32 -10.37
CA GLU A 82 11.64 13.45 -10.49
C GLU A 82 12.18 13.03 -9.12
N GLU A 83 12.34 13.95 -8.17
CA GLU A 83 12.81 13.59 -6.81
C GLU A 83 11.84 12.64 -6.10
N ARG A 84 10.54 12.81 -6.34
CA ARG A 84 9.49 11.95 -5.78
C ARG A 84 9.45 10.59 -6.45
N ALA A 85 9.72 10.55 -7.75
CA ALA A 85 9.94 9.31 -8.50
C ALA A 85 11.11 8.54 -7.90
N ASP A 86 12.26 9.19 -7.72
CA ASP A 86 13.46 8.58 -7.17
C ASP A 86 13.23 8.00 -5.77
N VAL A 87 12.51 8.71 -4.90
CA VAL A 87 12.16 8.21 -3.56
C VAL A 87 11.24 6.98 -3.66
N PHE A 88 10.19 7.03 -4.48
CA PHE A 88 9.29 5.90 -4.70
C PHE A 88 10.04 4.67 -5.23
N CYS A 89 10.91 4.87 -6.23
CA CYS A 89 11.72 3.83 -6.83
C CYS A 89 12.71 3.26 -5.81
N ALA A 90 13.53 4.10 -5.18
CA ALA A 90 14.52 3.68 -4.20
C ALA A 90 13.88 2.91 -3.02
N GLN A 91 12.66 3.24 -2.61
CA GLN A 91 11.97 2.52 -1.53
C GLN A 91 11.46 1.15 -1.98
N ARG A 92 10.82 1.05 -3.15
CA ARG A 92 10.35 -0.24 -3.71
C ARG A 92 11.52 -1.18 -3.99
N LEU A 93 12.66 -0.63 -4.41
CA LEU A 93 13.86 -1.37 -4.77
C LEU A 93 14.77 -1.67 -3.59
N GLY A 94 14.91 -0.72 -2.67
CA GLY A 94 15.60 -0.93 -1.40
C GLY A 94 14.91 -1.99 -0.54
N ALA A 95 13.58 -2.09 -0.61
CA ALA A 95 12.83 -3.20 -0.01
C ALA A 95 13.17 -4.56 -0.66
N ALA A 96 13.48 -4.59 -1.96
CA ALA A 96 13.85 -5.80 -2.68
C ALA A 96 15.26 -6.30 -2.28
N ASP A 97 16.23 -5.38 -2.16
CA ASP A 97 17.59 -5.69 -1.73
C ASP A 97 17.68 -6.06 -0.25
N THR A 98 16.89 -5.40 0.62
CA THR A 98 16.84 -5.76 2.05
C THR A 98 16.16 -7.12 2.29
N CYS A 99 15.21 -7.54 1.44
CA CYS A 99 14.68 -8.91 1.45
C CYS A 99 15.71 -9.95 0.94
N ALA A 100 16.76 -9.54 0.23
CA ALA A 100 17.78 -10.45 -0.28
C ALA A 100 18.84 -10.80 0.77
N THR A 101 19.04 -9.95 1.78
CA THR A 101 20.15 -10.11 2.74
C THR A 101 19.75 -10.64 4.11
N ASP A 102 18.47 -10.58 4.51
CA ASP A 102 18.05 -11.04 5.85
C ASP A 102 17.24 -12.34 5.79
N THR A 103 17.95 -13.46 6.04
CA THR A 103 17.61 -14.75 6.69
C THR A 103 16.18 -15.35 6.72
N CYS A 104 15.16 -14.79 6.08
CA CYS A 104 13.77 -15.23 6.23
C CYS A 104 13.16 -15.92 4.99
N VAL A 105 13.94 -16.20 3.94
CA VAL A 105 13.39 -16.73 2.67
C VAL A 105 14.12 -17.98 2.22
N ASP A 106 13.34 -19.04 1.99
CA ASP A 106 13.80 -20.27 1.36
C ASP A 106 14.06 -20.00 -0.12
N PRO A 107 15.30 -20.17 -0.63
CA PRO A 107 15.61 -19.95 -2.04
C PRO A 107 14.84 -20.89 -2.99
N ASP A 108 14.26 -21.97 -2.47
CA ASP A 108 13.42 -22.91 -3.23
C ASP A 108 11.92 -22.52 -3.22
N ASP A 109 11.52 -21.43 -2.53
CA ASP A 109 10.14 -20.94 -2.58
C ASP A 109 9.89 -20.20 -3.91
N ALA A 110 9.13 -20.84 -4.80
CA ALA A 110 8.70 -20.28 -6.08
C ALA A 110 7.99 -18.93 -5.93
N ALA A 111 7.26 -18.70 -4.83
CA ALA A 111 6.57 -17.44 -4.59
C ALA A 111 7.55 -16.30 -4.27
N ASP A 112 8.73 -16.60 -3.71
CA ASP A 112 9.78 -15.62 -3.48
C ASP A 112 10.54 -15.29 -4.77
N ALA A 113 10.80 -16.28 -5.60
CA ALA A 113 11.38 -16.05 -6.92
C ALA A 113 10.48 -15.13 -7.76
N GLU A 114 9.17 -15.35 -7.75
CA GLU A 114 8.19 -14.49 -8.44
C GLU A 114 8.17 -13.07 -7.86
N ARG A 115 8.18 -12.92 -6.52
CA ARG A 115 8.26 -11.60 -5.87
C ARG A 115 9.52 -10.84 -6.26
N LYS A 116 10.67 -11.51 -6.31
CA LYS A 116 11.95 -10.90 -6.70
C LYS A 116 11.96 -10.48 -8.16
N ALA A 117 11.46 -11.33 -9.06
CA ALA A 117 11.33 -10.99 -10.48
C ALA A 117 10.41 -9.78 -10.68
N CYS A 118 9.28 -9.76 -9.98
CA CYS A 118 8.34 -8.65 -9.97
C CYS A 118 8.99 -7.36 -9.44
N ALA A 119 9.72 -7.42 -8.33
CA ALA A 119 10.44 -6.24 -7.80
C ALA A 119 11.51 -5.72 -8.76
N ALA A 120 12.24 -6.61 -9.46
CA ALA A 120 13.22 -6.23 -10.46
C ALA A 120 12.58 -5.58 -11.71
N ALA A 121 11.44 -6.09 -12.18
CA ALA A 121 10.71 -5.52 -13.32
C ALA A 121 10.21 -4.09 -13.01
N LEU A 122 9.64 -3.89 -11.81
CA LEU A 122 9.25 -2.55 -11.36
C LEU A 122 10.44 -1.59 -11.20
N ALA A 123 11.65 -2.12 -10.95
CA ALA A 123 12.87 -1.34 -10.86
C ALA A 123 13.27 -0.73 -12.19
N GLU A 124 13.24 -1.58 -13.19
CA GLU A 124 13.71 -1.28 -14.54
C GLU A 124 12.83 -0.20 -15.18
N ASP A 125 11.52 -0.29 -14.96
CA ASP A 125 10.52 0.60 -15.57
C ASP A 125 9.97 1.67 -14.61
N CYS A 126 10.70 1.99 -13.55
CA CYS A 126 10.15 2.82 -12.48
C CYS A 126 9.79 4.24 -12.94
N ASP A 127 10.59 4.83 -13.83
CA ASP A 127 10.35 6.17 -14.41
C ASP A 127 9.00 6.20 -15.16
N ASP A 128 8.76 5.19 -16.01
CA ASP A 128 7.51 5.06 -16.76
C ASP A 128 6.31 4.87 -15.83
N ILE A 129 6.46 4.07 -14.76
CA ILE A 129 5.38 3.83 -13.78
C ILE A 129 5.00 5.13 -13.06
N VAL A 130 5.98 5.92 -12.62
CA VAL A 130 5.71 7.13 -11.84
C VAL A 130 4.88 8.13 -12.63
N HIS A 131 5.08 8.23 -13.94
CA HIS A 131 4.27 9.07 -14.82
C HIS A 131 2.82 8.59 -15.00
N LEU A 132 2.51 7.33 -14.68
CA LEU A 132 1.15 6.79 -14.72
C LEU A 132 0.40 6.97 -13.41
N LEU A 133 1.11 7.27 -12.32
CA LEU A 133 0.53 7.38 -10.99
C LEU A 133 0.05 8.80 -10.68
N ASN A 134 -0.93 8.88 -9.78
CA ASN A 134 -1.43 10.13 -9.24
C ASN A 134 -0.37 10.77 -8.34
N VAL A 135 -0.10 12.06 -8.56
CA VAL A 135 0.87 12.82 -7.76
C VAL A 135 0.47 12.86 -6.28
N GLU A 136 -0.81 12.97 -5.94
CA GLU A 136 -1.26 12.94 -4.54
C GLU A 136 -1.01 11.58 -3.89
N PHE A 137 -1.20 10.49 -4.66
CA PHE A 137 -0.90 9.14 -4.20
C PHE A 137 0.59 8.96 -3.87
N LEU A 138 1.47 9.41 -4.78
CA LEU A 138 2.92 9.38 -4.58
C LEU A 138 3.35 10.22 -3.36
N ASP A 139 2.68 11.36 -3.14
CA ASP A 139 2.93 12.23 -1.99
C ASP A 139 2.60 11.54 -0.68
N ALA A 140 1.39 10.98 -0.61
CA ALA A 140 0.88 10.34 0.58
C ALA A 140 1.70 9.08 0.91
N GLN A 141 2.13 8.34 -0.10
CA GLN A 141 3.01 7.20 0.08
C GLN A 141 4.38 7.62 0.63
N SER A 142 5.02 8.63 0.04
CA SER A 142 6.32 9.14 0.52
C SER A 142 6.23 9.55 1.98
N ARG A 143 5.22 10.38 2.33
CA ARG A 143 4.99 10.83 3.69
C ARG A 143 4.76 9.69 4.67
N CYS A 144 4.04 8.64 4.27
CA CYS A 144 3.83 7.51 5.16
C CYS A 144 5.14 6.77 5.44
N VAL A 145 5.99 6.58 4.42
CA VAL A 145 7.27 5.89 4.61
C VAL A 145 8.22 6.70 5.49
N ASP A 146 8.27 8.02 5.31
CA ASP A 146 9.10 8.91 6.14
C ASP A 146 8.72 8.89 7.63
N ARG A 147 7.48 8.51 7.95
CA ARG A 147 7.02 8.40 9.34
C ARG A 147 7.54 7.14 10.07
N GLU A 148 8.29 6.25 9.40
CA GLU A 148 8.98 5.02 9.90
C GLU A 148 8.17 4.07 10.80
N THR A 149 6.91 4.36 11.10
CA THR A 149 6.16 3.73 12.21
C THR A 149 5.35 2.52 11.78
N ARG A 150 5.24 2.28 10.47
CA ARG A 150 4.45 1.18 9.90
C ARG A 150 5.21 0.61 8.70
N GLY A 151 5.49 -0.69 8.71
CA GLY A 151 6.10 -1.36 7.55
C GLY A 151 5.34 -1.06 6.26
N GLY A 152 6.03 -1.07 5.10
CA GLY A 152 5.56 -0.47 3.84
C GLY A 152 4.17 -0.89 3.31
N ARG A 153 3.55 -1.96 3.85
CA ARG A 153 2.18 -2.36 3.50
C ARG A 153 1.12 -1.42 4.06
N GLY A 154 1.31 -0.90 5.28
CA GLY A 154 0.36 0.03 5.90
C GLY A 154 0.29 1.37 5.16
N CYS A 155 1.39 1.74 4.51
CA CYS A 155 1.48 2.98 3.75
C CYS A 155 0.66 2.98 2.48
N PHE A 156 0.47 1.83 1.83
CA PHE A 156 -0.34 1.78 0.63
C PHE A 156 -1.81 2.11 0.92
N SER A 157 -2.37 1.52 1.99
CA SER A 157 -3.75 1.79 2.39
C SER A 157 -3.95 3.21 2.90
N GLU A 158 -2.99 3.74 3.66
CA GLU A 158 -3.03 5.12 4.16
C GLU A 158 -2.92 6.11 3.00
N ALA A 159 -2.03 5.86 2.05
CA ALA A 159 -1.88 6.68 0.86
C ALA A 159 -3.17 6.73 0.02
N LEU A 160 -3.85 5.59 -0.16
CA LEU A 160 -5.12 5.54 -0.88
C LEU A 160 -6.23 6.40 -0.24
N GLN A 161 -6.25 6.51 1.08
CA GLN A 161 -7.25 7.31 1.80
C GLN A 161 -7.04 8.82 1.61
N ASP A 162 -5.80 9.21 1.33
CA ASP A 162 -5.40 10.59 1.11
C ASP A 162 -5.54 11.04 -0.36
N VAL A 163 -5.85 10.12 -1.30
CA VAL A 163 -6.04 10.46 -2.72
C VAL A 163 -7.39 11.15 -2.93
N THR A 164 -7.36 12.33 -3.55
CA THR A 164 -8.58 13.01 -3.97
C THR A 164 -9.14 12.37 -5.24
N VAL A 165 -10.43 12.01 -5.20
CA VAL A 165 -11.16 11.55 -6.38
C VAL A 165 -11.34 12.71 -7.37
N THR A 166 -10.68 12.62 -8.52
CA THR A 166 -10.78 13.60 -9.61
C THR A 166 -12.01 13.36 -10.49
N ASP A 167 -12.26 14.26 -11.45
CA ASP A 167 -13.35 14.11 -12.42
C ASP A 167 -13.12 12.88 -13.34
N SER A 168 -11.87 12.58 -13.71
CA SER A 168 -11.53 11.36 -14.49
C SER A 168 -11.84 10.08 -13.72
N HIS A 169 -11.51 10.02 -12.43
CA HIS A 169 -11.89 8.90 -11.56
C HIS A 169 -13.40 8.74 -11.46
N ARG A 170 -14.13 9.86 -11.31
CA ARG A 170 -15.59 9.86 -11.30
C ARG A 170 -16.18 9.40 -12.64
N GLY A 171 -15.61 9.85 -13.76
CA GLY A 171 -16.01 9.44 -15.11
C GLY A 171 -15.83 7.94 -15.33
N LEU A 172 -14.70 7.37 -14.88
CA LEU A 172 -14.49 5.92 -14.87
C LEU A 172 -15.56 5.21 -14.03
N ALA A 173 -15.83 5.68 -12.81
CA ALA A 173 -16.84 5.08 -11.96
C ALA A 173 -18.24 5.12 -12.60
N GLU A 174 -18.61 6.24 -13.22
CA GLU A 174 -19.86 6.39 -13.98
C GLU A 174 -19.93 5.39 -15.15
N ALA A 175 -18.87 5.30 -15.95
CA ALA A 175 -18.80 4.38 -17.08
C ALA A 175 -18.85 2.91 -16.63
N TYR A 176 -18.11 2.56 -15.58
CA TYR A 176 -18.13 1.23 -14.99
C TYR A 176 -19.52 0.87 -14.44
N CYS A 177 -20.13 1.76 -13.66
CA CYS A 177 -21.44 1.53 -13.09
C CYS A 177 -22.52 1.40 -14.17
N GLY A 178 -22.48 2.26 -15.20
CA GLY A 178 -23.45 2.27 -16.30
C GLY A 178 -23.32 1.07 -17.22
N ASN A 179 -22.10 0.69 -17.59
CA ASN A 179 -21.85 -0.32 -18.62
C ASN A 179 -21.60 -1.73 -18.04
N CYS A 180 -20.90 -1.82 -16.91
CA CYS A 180 -20.49 -3.10 -16.30
C CYS A 180 -21.50 -3.61 -15.29
N LEU A 181 -22.11 -2.72 -14.51
CA LEU A 181 -23.01 -3.06 -13.41
C LEU A 181 -24.46 -2.62 -13.70
N SER A 182 -24.93 -2.87 -14.93
CA SER A 182 -26.26 -2.58 -15.51
C SER A 182 -27.54 -2.85 -14.66
N ARG A 183 -27.41 -3.23 -13.39
CA ARG A 183 -28.48 -3.48 -12.42
C ARG A 183 -28.38 -2.68 -11.11
N ILE A 184 -27.32 -1.88 -10.90
CA ILE A 184 -27.11 -1.14 -9.64
C ILE A 184 -27.32 0.36 -9.90
N GLU A 185 -28.58 0.77 -9.84
CA GLU A 185 -29.06 2.14 -10.04
C GLU A 185 -28.50 3.11 -8.99
N ASP A 186 -28.02 4.27 -9.47
CA ASP A 186 -27.59 5.52 -8.82
C ASP A 186 -26.58 5.45 -7.67
N ARG A 187 -26.70 4.46 -6.79
CA ARG A 187 -25.82 4.26 -5.63
C ARG A 187 -24.43 3.81 -6.04
N CYS A 188 -24.29 3.09 -7.15
CA CYS A 188 -23.01 2.55 -7.58
C CYS A 188 -21.92 3.62 -7.66
N VAL A 189 -22.21 4.77 -8.29
CA VAL A 189 -21.24 5.87 -8.41
C VAL A 189 -20.94 6.48 -7.03
N THR A 190 -21.96 6.66 -6.19
CA THR A 190 -21.80 7.25 -4.85
C THR A 190 -21.02 6.36 -3.88
N THR A 191 -21.11 5.04 -4.02
CA THR A 191 -20.42 4.06 -3.18
C THR A 191 -19.17 3.51 -3.85
N PHE A 192 -18.82 3.98 -5.06
CA PHE A 192 -17.71 3.40 -5.82
C PHE A 192 -16.41 3.51 -5.05
N PHE A 193 -16.11 4.72 -4.58
CA PHE A 193 -14.93 5.07 -3.79
C PHE A 193 -15.16 4.96 -2.27
N ASP A 194 -16.30 4.41 -1.84
CA ASP A 194 -16.55 4.14 -0.44
C ASP A 194 -15.73 2.90 -0.02
N PRO A 195 -14.76 3.02 0.90
CA PRO A 195 -13.97 1.89 1.36
C PRO A 195 -14.82 0.82 2.06
N GLU A 196 -16.04 1.14 2.53
CA GLU A 196 -16.96 0.19 3.14
C GLU A 196 -17.78 -0.61 2.11
N SER A 197 -17.73 -0.26 0.81
CA SER A 197 -18.44 -0.97 -0.25
C SER A 197 -17.76 -2.30 -0.60
N GLU A 198 -18.38 -3.45 -0.33
CA GLU A 198 -17.77 -4.76 -0.58
C GLU A 198 -17.48 -5.04 -2.07
N ASP A 199 -18.35 -4.57 -2.97
CA ASP A 199 -18.32 -4.97 -4.39
C ASP A 199 -17.45 -4.04 -5.27
N THR A 200 -17.42 -2.74 -4.98
CA THR A 200 -16.75 -1.73 -5.82
C THR A 200 -15.42 -1.24 -5.25
N SER A 201 -15.18 -1.37 -3.95
CA SER A 201 -13.99 -0.84 -3.28
C SER A 201 -12.70 -1.40 -3.85
N ILE A 202 -12.66 -2.68 -4.23
CA ILE A 202 -11.46 -3.31 -4.80
C ILE A 202 -11.09 -2.66 -6.13
N ILE A 203 -12.07 -2.32 -6.97
CA ILE A 203 -11.80 -1.69 -8.26
C ILE A 203 -11.44 -0.23 -8.04
N ALA A 204 -12.15 0.49 -7.17
CA ALA A 204 -11.78 1.85 -6.80
C ALA A 204 -10.33 1.93 -6.30
N ALA A 205 -9.95 1.05 -5.38
CA ALA A 205 -8.61 1.01 -4.84
C ALA A 205 -7.55 0.51 -5.84
N LEU A 206 -7.96 -0.22 -6.88
CA LEU A 206 -7.11 -0.57 -8.03
C LEU A 206 -6.87 0.65 -8.92
N ILE A 207 -7.85 1.53 -9.11
CA ILE A 207 -7.75 2.64 -10.07
C ILE A 207 -7.21 3.94 -9.45
N LEU A 208 -7.50 4.20 -8.17
CA LEU A 208 -7.13 5.45 -7.49
C LEU A 208 -5.65 5.80 -7.53
N PRO A 209 -4.71 4.84 -7.51
CA PRO A 209 -3.29 5.16 -7.65
C PRO A 209 -2.94 5.79 -9.00
N PHE A 210 -3.76 5.65 -10.03
CA PHE A 210 -3.44 6.13 -11.38
C PHE A 210 -3.82 7.60 -11.57
N GLY A 211 -3.05 8.31 -12.39
CA GLY A 211 -3.36 9.69 -12.77
C GLY A 211 -4.55 9.77 -13.74
N ASP A 212 -5.07 10.98 -13.93
CA ASP A 212 -6.27 11.25 -14.74
C ASP A 212 -6.21 10.66 -16.15
N ALA A 213 -5.07 10.81 -16.86
CA ALA A 213 -4.91 10.29 -18.21
C ALA A 213 -5.03 8.76 -18.29
N MET A 214 -4.57 8.05 -17.25
CA MET A 214 -4.66 6.60 -17.18
C MET A 214 -6.07 6.17 -16.71
N ALA A 215 -6.68 6.91 -15.79
CA ALA A 215 -8.08 6.68 -15.40
C ALA A 215 -9.04 6.85 -16.60
N ASP A 216 -8.90 7.90 -17.39
CA ASP A 216 -9.70 8.11 -18.61
C ASP A 216 -9.50 6.97 -19.61
N ARG A 217 -8.25 6.53 -19.82
CA ARG A 217 -7.95 5.39 -20.69
C ARG A 217 -8.58 4.10 -20.19
N ILE A 218 -8.54 3.82 -18.89
CA ILE A 218 -9.19 2.64 -18.31
C ILE A 218 -10.71 2.75 -18.48
N ALA A 219 -11.28 3.95 -18.32
CA ALA A 219 -12.71 4.16 -18.56
C ALA A 219 -13.06 3.77 -20.01
N ASP A 220 -12.32 4.27 -20.99
CA ASP A 220 -12.57 4.03 -22.42
C ASP A 220 -12.31 2.57 -22.83
N GLU A 221 -11.20 1.97 -22.39
CA GLU A 221 -10.79 0.62 -22.84
C GLU A 221 -11.46 -0.50 -22.03
N CYS A 222 -11.78 -0.25 -20.74
CA CYS A 222 -12.13 -1.32 -19.79
C CYS A 222 -13.54 -1.29 -19.26
N THR A 223 -14.34 -0.27 -19.57
CA THR A 223 -15.76 -0.25 -19.16
C THR A 223 -16.70 -0.63 -20.29
N ASP A 224 -16.18 -0.98 -21.46
CA ASP A 224 -16.99 -1.42 -22.59
C ASP A 224 -17.36 -2.91 -22.49
N GLY A 225 -18.65 -3.20 -22.71
CA GLY A 225 -19.17 -4.55 -22.92
C GLY A 225 -19.72 -5.27 -21.69
N ARG A 226 -20.43 -6.38 -21.93
CA ARG A 226 -21.23 -7.07 -20.89
C ARG A 226 -20.42 -7.73 -19.78
N PHE A 227 -19.12 -7.93 -19.97
CA PHE A 227 -18.24 -8.66 -19.05
C PHE A 227 -17.13 -7.80 -18.44
N CYS A 228 -17.18 -6.47 -18.60
CA CYS A 228 -16.13 -5.60 -18.10
C CYS A 228 -15.92 -5.70 -16.58
N ALA A 229 -16.96 -5.96 -15.79
CA ALA A 229 -16.80 -6.20 -14.34
C ALA A 229 -15.87 -7.38 -14.01
N VAL A 230 -15.95 -8.46 -14.79
CA VAL A 230 -15.14 -9.68 -14.57
C VAL A 230 -13.74 -9.52 -15.14
N GLN A 231 -13.60 -8.76 -16.23
CA GLN A 231 -12.34 -8.59 -16.95
C GLN A 231 -11.55 -7.35 -16.55
N MET A 232 -12.08 -6.53 -15.62
CA MET A 232 -11.49 -5.23 -15.27
C MET A 232 -9.99 -5.34 -14.94
N LYS A 233 -9.60 -6.30 -14.09
CA LYS A 233 -8.17 -6.49 -13.73
C LYS A 233 -7.29 -6.77 -14.95
N ASP A 234 -7.72 -7.68 -15.82
CA ASP A 234 -6.95 -8.05 -17.02
C ASP A 234 -6.95 -6.92 -18.05
N CYS A 235 -8.04 -6.16 -18.14
CA CYS A 235 -8.10 -5.00 -19.00
C CYS A 235 -7.19 -3.86 -18.51
N VAL A 236 -7.20 -3.53 -17.20
CA VAL A 236 -6.28 -2.53 -16.63
C VAL A 236 -4.83 -2.92 -16.91
N LYS A 237 -4.48 -4.21 -16.73
CA LYS A 237 -3.16 -4.73 -17.11
C LYS A 237 -2.86 -4.50 -18.60
N GLN A 238 -3.82 -4.76 -19.48
CA GLN A 238 -3.65 -4.53 -20.92
C GLN A 238 -3.52 -3.03 -21.26
N ALA A 239 -4.29 -2.17 -20.60
CA ALA A 239 -4.21 -0.72 -20.76
C ALA A 239 -2.82 -0.20 -20.34
N LEU A 240 -2.25 -0.76 -19.27
CA LEU A 240 -0.87 -0.48 -18.83
C LEU A 240 0.17 -0.91 -19.87
N ILE A 241 -0.02 -2.09 -20.47
CA ILE A 241 0.84 -2.56 -21.57
C ILE A 241 0.74 -1.63 -22.79
N ASN A 242 -0.47 -1.15 -23.11
CA ASN A 242 -0.73 -0.27 -24.24
C ASN A 242 -0.11 1.14 -24.08
N VAL A 243 0.21 1.56 -22.85
CA VAL A 243 0.94 2.81 -22.57
C VAL A 243 2.45 2.62 -22.47
N SER A 244 2.95 1.46 -22.94
CA SER A 244 4.36 1.09 -23.06
C SER A 244 5.00 0.49 -21.81
N LEU A 245 4.23 0.07 -20.80
CA LEU A 245 4.82 -0.78 -19.77
C LEU A 245 5.09 -2.18 -20.33
N PRO A 246 6.26 -2.77 -20.08
CA PRO A 246 6.50 -4.18 -20.35
C PRO A 246 5.46 -5.09 -19.68
N ASP A 247 5.13 -6.21 -20.35
CA ASP A 247 4.09 -7.14 -19.89
C ASP A 247 4.33 -7.62 -18.45
N ASP A 248 5.58 -7.95 -18.11
CA ASP A 248 5.97 -8.44 -16.79
C ASP A 248 5.78 -7.36 -15.70
N THR A 249 6.10 -6.12 -16.02
CA THR A 249 5.95 -4.96 -15.13
C THR A 249 4.49 -4.62 -14.89
N ALA A 250 3.68 -4.56 -15.95
CA ALA A 250 2.24 -4.34 -15.84
C ALA A 250 1.56 -5.45 -15.03
N ALA A 251 1.91 -6.71 -15.30
CA ALA A 251 1.39 -7.85 -14.55
C ALA A 251 1.79 -7.77 -13.06
N CYS A 252 3.05 -7.48 -12.79
CA CYS A 252 3.58 -7.31 -11.44
C CYS A 252 2.86 -6.19 -10.68
N LEU A 253 2.74 -5.00 -11.27
CA LEU A 253 2.11 -3.83 -10.65
C LEU A 253 0.67 -4.14 -10.24
N VAL A 254 -0.13 -4.67 -11.19
CA VAL A 254 -1.54 -5.01 -10.95
C VAL A 254 -1.68 -6.14 -9.93
N ASN A 255 -0.81 -7.16 -9.96
CA ASN A 255 -0.84 -8.26 -9.00
C ASN A 255 -0.49 -7.79 -7.58
N GLN A 256 0.56 -6.99 -7.43
CA GLN A 256 0.93 -6.43 -6.12
C GLN A 256 -0.16 -5.53 -5.55
N LEU A 257 -0.80 -4.74 -6.42
CA LEU A 257 -1.91 -3.89 -6.02
C LEU A 257 -3.09 -4.72 -5.51
N VAL A 258 -3.56 -5.68 -6.31
CA VAL A 258 -4.65 -6.58 -5.92
C VAL A 258 -4.32 -7.38 -4.65
N ASP A 259 -3.09 -7.85 -4.51
CA ASP A 259 -2.66 -8.61 -3.33
C ASP A 259 -2.58 -7.72 -2.08
N SER A 260 -2.20 -6.45 -2.23
CA SER A 260 -2.23 -5.47 -1.14
C SER A 260 -3.66 -5.22 -0.67
N LEU A 261 -4.60 -5.09 -1.60
CA LEU A 261 -6.02 -4.92 -1.30
C LEU A 261 -6.63 -6.14 -0.62
N ARG A 262 -6.34 -7.35 -1.09
CA ARG A 262 -6.86 -8.60 -0.52
C ARG A 262 -6.37 -8.89 0.90
N ARG A 263 -5.21 -8.36 1.26
CA ARG A 263 -4.57 -8.59 2.55
C ARG A 263 -4.89 -7.52 3.59
N GLN A 264 -5.61 -6.44 3.22
CA GLN A 264 -6.10 -5.50 4.23
C GLN A 264 -7.04 -6.24 5.17
N PRO A 265 -6.68 -6.42 6.46
CA PRO A 265 -7.63 -6.94 7.43
C PRO A 265 -8.75 -5.90 7.56
N ALA A 266 -10.01 -6.33 7.40
CA ALA A 266 -11.15 -5.50 7.79
C ALA A 266 -10.97 -5.18 9.28
N SER A 267 -10.53 -3.96 9.56
CA SER A 267 -10.30 -3.35 10.88
C SER A 267 -10.19 -4.34 12.05
N SER A 268 -8.97 -4.52 12.55
CA SER A 268 -8.70 -5.18 13.82
C SER A 268 -9.40 -4.45 14.98
N ALA A 269 -10.65 -4.83 15.24
CA ALA A 269 -11.21 -4.84 16.57
C ALA A 269 -10.66 -6.07 17.30
N ASP A 270 -9.36 -6.06 17.61
CA ASP A 270 -8.75 -7.06 18.49
C ASP A 270 -7.73 -6.36 19.39
N ASP A 271 -8.17 -6.10 20.62
CA ASP A 271 -7.44 -5.62 21.80
C ASP A 271 -6.41 -6.67 22.28
N GLY A 272 -5.54 -7.12 21.37
CA GLY A 272 -4.54 -8.15 21.65
C GLY A 272 -3.24 -7.57 22.17
N SER A 273 -3.23 -7.17 23.44
CA SER A 273 -2.03 -6.82 24.23
C SER A 273 -0.84 -7.74 23.92
N CYS A 274 0.20 -7.23 23.27
CA CYS A 274 1.54 -7.83 23.30
C CYS A 274 2.26 -7.41 24.58
N GLU A 275 1.64 -7.57 25.75
CA GLU A 275 2.36 -7.50 27.02
C GLU A 275 3.10 -8.83 27.22
N GLY A 276 4.42 -8.76 27.13
CA GLY A 276 5.31 -9.89 27.34
C GLY A 276 5.25 -10.41 28.77
N GLU A 277 4.92 -11.70 28.93
CA GLU A 277 5.38 -12.45 30.08
C GLU A 277 6.85 -12.84 29.85
N VAL A 278 7.74 -12.18 30.59
CA VAL A 278 9.12 -12.60 30.79
C VAL A 278 9.10 -13.71 31.84
N PHE A 279 9.45 -14.94 31.45
CA PHE A 279 9.85 -16.01 32.36
C PHE A 279 11.22 -16.55 31.96
#